data_AF-A0AAZ3PED8-F1
#
_entry.id   AF-A0AAZ3PED8-F1
#
_cell.length_a   1.000
_cell.length_b   1.000
_cell.length_c   1.000
_cell.angle_alpha   90.00
_cell.angle_beta   90.00
_cell.angle_gamma   90.00
#
_symmetry.space_group_name_H-M   'P 1'
#
loop_
_entity.id
_entity.type
_entity.pdbx_description
1 polymer ?
#
loop_
_entity_poly.entity_id
_entity_poly.type
_entity_poly.pdbx_seq_one_letter_code
_entity_poly.pdbx_strand_id
1 'polypeptide(L)'
;MVVLLEGSPISAALHQSDLYGRVARRKPLLSKKTHDSPLGVCQKAPKDSQTMRKKILWSDETKIERFGLNANRHIWRKPGTIPTVKYGGGSIMLWGCFSEAGTGRLVRIEGKMNGAKYRDLRLE
;
A
#
# COMPACT_ATOMS: atom_id res chain seq x y z
N MET A 1 -12.75 25.03 -42.72
CA MET A 1 -13.69 24.19 -41.94
C MET A 1 -12.89 23.04 -41.34
N VAL A 2 -12.47 23.17 -40.08
CA VAL A 2 -11.64 22.16 -39.39
C VAL A 2 -12.57 21.43 -38.44
N VAL A 3 -12.92 20.19 -38.77
CA VAL A 3 -13.75 19.35 -37.90
C VAL A 3 -12.80 18.70 -36.90
N LEU A 4 -12.73 19.26 -35.69
CA LEU A 4 -12.16 18.59 -34.52
C LEU A 4 -13.15 17.49 -34.10
N LEU A 5 -12.89 16.24 -34.49
CA LEU A 5 -13.60 15.08 -33.93
C LEU A 5 -13.03 14.74 -32.56
N GLU A 6 -13.35 15.59 -31.59
CA GLU A 6 -13.05 15.38 -30.17
C GLU A 6 -14.10 14.43 -29.59
N GLY A 7 -13.73 13.16 -29.38
CA GLY A 7 -14.48 12.17 -28.60
C GLY A 7 -15.55 11.38 -29.36
N SER A 8 -15.69 10.10 -29.03
CA SER A 8 -16.79 9.27 -29.56
C SER A 8 -18.16 9.79 -29.06
N PRO A 9 -19.26 9.57 -29.81
CA PRO A 9 -20.61 9.96 -29.38
C PRO A 9 -20.98 9.44 -27.98
N ILE A 10 -20.42 8.29 -27.62
CA ILE A 10 -20.58 7.64 -26.31
C ILE A 10 -19.91 8.47 -25.21
N SER A 11 -18.71 9.00 -25.44
CA SER A 11 -18.01 9.84 -24.45
C SER A 11 -18.73 11.17 -24.22
N ALA A 12 -19.27 11.78 -25.29
CA ALA A 12 -20.02 13.02 -25.19
C ALA A 12 -21.34 12.83 -24.40
N ALA A 13 -22.07 11.74 -24.66
CA ALA A 13 -23.30 11.41 -23.94
C ALA A 13 -23.04 11.10 -22.44
N LEU A 14 -21.93 10.43 -22.12
CA LEU A 14 -21.53 10.16 -20.73
C LEU A 14 -21.17 11.44 -19.98
N HIS A 15 -20.45 12.37 -20.61
CA HIS A 15 -20.12 13.67 -20.01
C HIS A 15 -21.36 14.56 -19.81
N GLN A 16 -22.34 14.52 -20.72
CA GLN A 16 -23.64 15.20 -20.51
C GLN A 16 -24.40 14.65 -19.30
N SER A 17 -24.12 13.40 -18.91
CA SER A 17 -24.70 12.74 -17.73
C SER A 17 -23.80 12.82 -16.48
N ASP A 18 -22.77 13.69 -16.51
CA ASP A 18 -21.78 13.89 -15.44
C ASP A 18 -20.98 12.62 -15.05
N LEU A 19 -20.83 11.68 -15.99
CA LEU A 19 -20.07 10.44 -15.78
C LEU A 19 -18.70 10.55 -16.45
N TYR A 20 -17.65 10.43 -15.63
CA TYR A 20 -16.27 10.50 -16.10
C TYR A 20 -15.54 9.18 -15.90
N GLY A 21 -14.63 8.88 -16.83
CA GLY A 21 -13.66 7.80 -16.65
C GLY A 21 -12.85 8.00 -15.37
N ARG A 22 -12.77 6.96 -14.54
CA ARG A 22 -11.95 6.89 -13.33
C ARG A 22 -11.29 5.52 -13.26
N VAL A 23 -10.07 5.46 -12.74
CA VAL A 23 -9.40 4.19 -12.45
C VAL A 23 -9.91 3.66 -11.12
N ALA A 24 -10.48 2.46 -11.12
CA ALA A 24 -10.93 1.82 -9.89
C ALA A 24 -9.76 1.59 -8.93
N ARG A 25 -9.91 1.99 -7.67
CA ARG A 25 -8.91 1.74 -6.62
C ARG A 25 -9.03 0.31 -6.11
N ARG A 26 -7.91 -0.40 -6.01
CA ARG A 26 -7.86 -1.69 -5.31
C ARG A 26 -8.14 -1.46 -3.83
N LYS A 27 -9.22 -2.05 -3.32
CA LYS A 27 -9.55 -2.07 -1.90
C LYS A 27 -9.64 -3.53 -1.44
N PRO A 28 -9.15 -3.87 -0.23
CA PRO A 28 -9.38 -5.19 0.32
C PRO A 28 -10.88 -5.40 0.53
N LEU A 29 -11.36 -6.60 0.21
CA LEU A 29 -12.74 -7.00 0.50
C LEU A 29 -12.84 -7.31 1.99
N LEU A 30 -13.61 -6.51 2.72
CA LEU A 30 -13.80 -6.67 4.16
C LEU A 30 -15.11 -7.41 4.43
N SER A 31 -15.08 -8.41 5.31
CA SER A 31 -16.29 -9.02 5.87
C SER A 31 -16.95 -8.06 6.87
N LYS A 32 -18.27 -8.18 7.08
CA LYS A 32 -19.01 -7.35 8.05
C LYS A 32 -18.35 -7.38 9.45
N LYS A 33 -17.91 -8.56 9.90
CA LYS A 33 -17.19 -8.73 11.18
C LYS A 33 -15.88 -7.93 11.24
N THR A 34 -15.14 -7.89 10.13
CA THR A 34 -13.89 -7.14 10.00
C THR A 34 -14.13 -5.64 9.81
N HIS A 35 -15.33 -5.22 9.39
CA HIS A 35 -15.70 -3.81 9.25
C HIS A 35 -16.12 -3.20 10.59
N ASP A 36 -16.91 -3.95 11.38
CA ASP A 36 -17.49 -3.44 12.63
C ASP A 36 -16.44 -3.37 13.77
N SER A 37 -15.45 -4.26 13.75
CA SER A 37 -14.38 -4.28 14.77
C SER A 37 -13.48 -3.03 14.74
N PRO A 38 -12.94 -2.58 13.59
CA PRO A 38 -12.19 -1.33 13.49
C PRO A 38 -13.01 -0.08 13.84
N LEU A 39 -14.30 -0.04 13.46
CA LEU A 39 -15.17 1.08 13.81
C LEU A 39 -15.36 1.21 15.32
N GLY A 40 -15.61 0.09 16.01
CA GLY A 40 -15.70 0.07 17.46
C GLY A 40 -14.39 0.47 18.14
N VAL A 41 -13.24 0.07 17.60
CA VAL A 41 -11.91 0.50 18.11
C VAL A 41 -11.69 1.99 17.88
N CYS A 42 -12.05 2.52 16.70
CA CYS A 42 -11.85 3.93 16.36
C CYS A 42 -12.79 4.85 17.15
N GLN A 43 -13.99 4.39 17.49
CA GLN A 43 -14.93 5.13 18.34
C GLN A 43 -14.53 5.12 19.82
N LYS A 44 -13.88 4.04 20.29
CA LYS A 44 -13.34 3.91 21.65
C LYS A 44 -11.96 4.53 21.80
N ALA A 45 -11.28 4.82 20.69
CA ALA A 45 -10.00 5.49 20.70
C ALA A 45 -10.19 6.85 21.41
N PRO A 46 -9.28 7.22 22.34
CA PRO A 46 -9.37 8.49 23.03
C PRO A 46 -9.45 9.62 22.00
N LYS A 47 -10.41 10.54 22.16
CA LYS A 47 -10.42 11.80 21.41
C LYS A 47 -9.06 12.46 21.63
N ASP A 48 -8.29 12.55 20.57
CA ASP A 48 -6.84 12.71 20.59
C ASP A 48 -6.34 13.82 21.52
N SER A 49 -5.66 13.46 22.60
CA SER A 49 -4.68 14.36 23.20
C SER A 49 -3.36 14.17 22.46
N GLN A 50 -2.79 15.25 21.92
CA GLN A 50 -1.49 15.20 21.22
C GLN A 50 -0.41 14.52 22.06
N THR A 51 -0.52 14.62 23.40
CA THR A 51 0.34 13.98 24.39
C THR A 51 0.29 12.45 24.37
N MET A 52 -0.86 11.83 24.07
CA MET A 52 -0.95 10.37 23.94
C MET A 52 -0.26 9.86 22.68
N ARG A 53 -0.38 10.59 21.56
CA ARG A 53 0.28 10.22 20.29
C ARG A 53 1.81 10.22 20.42
N LYS A 54 2.38 11.11 21.22
CA LYS A 54 3.83 11.17 21.50
C LYS A 54 4.36 9.89 22.17
N LYS A 55 3.49 9.17 22.90
CA LYS A 55 3.83 7.96 23.65
C LYS A 55 3.66 6.69 22.84
N ILE A 56 3.08 6.76 21.64
CA ILE A 56 2.83 5.58 20.81
C ILE A 56 4.08 5.28 19.99
N LEU A 57 4.58 4.04 20.14
CA LEU A 57 5.56 3.44 19.24
C LEU A 57 4.81 2.58 18.23
N TRP A 58 4.92 2.94 16.96
CA TRP A 58 4.40 2.17 15.84
C TRP A 58 5.44 1.17 15.40
N SER A 59 5.03 -0.04 15.06
CA SER A 59 5.90 -1.08 14.49
C SER A 59 5.16 -1.84 13.42
N ASP A 60 5.83 -2.15 12.31
CA ASP A 60 5.25 -2.96 11.24
C ASP A 60 6.34 -3.72 10.47
N GLU A 61 5.93 -4.77 9.77
CA GLU A 61 6.79 -5.51 8.84
C GLU A 61 6.49 -5.11 7.39
N THR A 62 7.54 -4.81 6.63
CA THR A 62 7.41 -4.52 5.19
C THR A 62 8.27 -5.44 4.34
N LYS A 63 7.69 -5.91 3.23
CA LYS A 63 8.39 -6.68 2.21
C LYS A 63 8.73 -5.76 1.05
N ILE A 64 10.02 -5.53 0.82
CA ILE A 64 10.50 -4.74 -0.32
C ILE A 64 10.98 -5.71 -1.39
N GLU A 65 10.32 -5.68 -2.55
CA GLU A 65 10.64 -6.52 -3.69
C GLU A 65 11.57 -5.78 -4.65
N ARG A 66 12.68 -6.41 -5.07
CA ARG A 66 13.63 -5.82 -6.03
C ARG A 66 12.99 -5.60 -7.42
N PHE A 67 12.03 -6.44 -7.77
CA PHE A 67 11.22 -6.35 -8.97
C PHE A 67 9.74 -6.43 -8.61
N GLY A 68 9.25 -5.41 -7.88
CA GLY A 68 7.87 -5.37 -7.38
C GLY A 68 6.83 -4.93 -8.41
N LEU A 69 5.67 -5.58 -8.36
CA LEU A 69 4.51 -5.48 -9.27
C LEU A 69 3.57 -4.28 -9.04
N ASN A 70 4.04 -3.18 -8.43
CA ASN A 70 3.14 -2.09 -7.97
C ASN A 70 3.38 -0.71 -8.60
N ALA A 71 4.30 -0.59 -9.55
CA ALA A 71 4.46 0.63 -10.33
C ALA A 71 4.37 0.31 -11.82
N ASN A 72 3.52 1.05 -12.55
CA ASN A 72 3.57 1.11 -14.01
C ASN A 72 4.98 1.59 -14.41
N ARG A 73 5.88 0.67 -14.72
CA ARG A 73 7.20 1.01 -15.25
C ARG A 73 7.01 1.41 -16.71
N HIS A 74 7.24 2.69 -17.00
CA HIS A 74 7.43 3.15 -18.36
C HIS A 74 8.81 2.67 -18.81
N ILE A 75 8.83 1.77 -19.80
CA ILE A 75 10.05 1.16 -20.32
C ILE A 75 10.09 1.46 -21.83
N TRP A 76 11.15 2.11 -22.30
CA TRP A 76 11.41 2.30 -23.72
C TRP A 76 12.32 1.17 -24.23
N ARG A 77 11.82 0.26 -25.08
CA ARG A 77 12.60 -0.86 -25.63
C ARG A 77 12.18 -1.24 -27.05
N LYS A 78 13.13 -1.81 -27.81
CA LYS A 78 12.94 -2.45 -29.12
C LYS A 78 12.04 -3.71 -28.99
N PRO A 79 11.29 -4.11 -30.03
CA PRO A 79 10.38 -5.25 -29.97
C PRO A 79 11.15 -6.56 -29.69
N GLY A 80 10.82 -7.18 -28.56
CA GLY A 80 11.44 -8.41 -28.04
C GLY A 80 11.01 -8.63 -26.58
N THR A 81 10.46 -9.80 -26.29
CA THR A 81 9.72 -10.16 -25.06
C THR A 81 10.53 -9.98 -23.77
N ILE A 82 9.92 -9.37 -22.75
CA ILE A 82 10.48 -9.28 -21.39
C ILE A 82 10.05 -10.54 -20.62
N PRO A 83 10.98 -11.34 -20.07
CA PRO A 83 10.61 -12.43 -19.19
C PRO A 83 10.05 -11.86 -17.87
N THR A 84 8.79 -12.18 -17.57
CA THR A 84 8.17 -11.88 -16.28
C THR A 84 8.76 -12.81 -15.23
N VAL A 85 9.73 -12.32 -14.46
CA VAL A 85 10.36 -13.09 -13.38
C VAL A 85 9.37 -13.17 -12.21
N LYS A 86 8.50 -14.19 -12.22
CA LYS A 86 7.50 -14.41 -11.16
C LYS A 86 8.11 -14.74 -9.79
N TYR A 87 9.31 -15.35 -9.75
CA TYR A 87 9.89 -15.90 -8.51
C TYR A 87 11.39 -15.65 -8.28
N GLY A 88 12.11 -15.09 -9.25
CA GLY A 88 13.58 -14.92 -9.17
C GLY A 88 14.07 -13.51 -8.79
N GLY A 89 13.15 -12.59 -8.47
CA GLY A 89 13.51 -11.19 -8.23
C GLY A 89 14.21 -10.95 -6.90
N GLY A 90 13.98 -11.80 -5.90
CA GLY A 90 14.43 -11.57 -4.53
C GLY A 90 13.62 -10.47 -3.84
N SER A 91 13.40 -10.65 -2.53
CA SER A 91 12.75 -9.66 -1.67
C SER A 91 13.43 -9.62 -0.33
N ILE A 92 13.53 -8.43 0.26
CA ILE A 92 13.97 -8.26 1.64
C ILE A 92 12.75 -8.02 2.52
N MET A 93 12.74 -8.63 3.71
CA MET A 93 11.75 -8.37 4.74
C MET A 93 12.41 -7.53 5.82
N LEU A 94 11.78 -6.41 6.16
CA LEU A 94 12.26 -5.47 7.15
C LEU A 94 11.21 -5.34 8.25
N TRP A 95 11.66 -5.31 9.50
CA TRP A 95 10.86 -4.86 10.63
C TRP A 95 11.35 -3.48 11.03
N GLY A 96 10.43 -2.54 11.21
CA GLY A 96 10.76 -1.18 11.62
C GLY A 96 9.81 -0.69 12.68
N CYS A 97 10.31 0.17 13.57
CA CYS A 97 9.46 0.95 14.46
C CYS A 97 9.71 2.45 14.29
N PHE A 98 8.73 3.27 14.63
CA PHE A 98 8.86 4.73 14.66
C PHE A 98 7.89 5.35 15.67
N SER A 99 8.23 6.52 16.17
CA SER A 99 7.38 7.34 17.02
C SER A 99 7.35 8.78 16.47
N GLU A 100 6.62 9.68 17.12
CA GLU A 100 6.66 11.10 16.77
C GLU A 100 8.08 11.68 16.88
N ALA A 101 8.90 11.15 17.79
CA ALA A 101 10.28 11.61 17.99
C ALA A 101 11.21 11.23 16.83
N GLY A 102 10.84 10.25 16.01
CA GLY A 102 11.61 9.86 14.83
C GLY A 102 11.51 8.37 14.49
N THR A 103 12.35 7.97 13.53
CA THR A 103 12.49 6.57 13.12
C THR A 103 13.23 5.79 14.19
N GLY A 104 12.64 4.68 14.62
CA GLY A 104 13.26 3.73 15.54
C GLY A 104 14.13 2.72 14.79
N ARG A 105 14.33 1.56 15.40
CA ARG A 105 15.17 0.49 14.87
C ARG A 105 14.57 -0.09 13.59
N LEU A 106 15.43 -0.30 12.59
CA LEU A 106 15.09 -1.00 11.35
C LEU A 106 15.95 -2.26 11.27
N VAL A 107 15.32 -3.43 11.29
CA VAL A 107 16.00 -4.73 11.29
C VAL A 107 15.63 -5.53 10.05
N ARG A 108 16.66 -6.05 9.38
CA ARG A 108 16.47 -7.01 8.29
C ARG A 108 16.13 -8.38 8.86
N ILE A 109 14.99 -8.93 8.46
CA ILE A 109 14.58 -10.28 8.83
C ILE A 109 15.11 -11.26 7.77
N GLU A 110 15.89 -12.23 8.24
CA GLU A 110 16.33 -13.35 7.40
C GLU A 110 15.29 -14.49 7.43
N GLY A 111 14.73 -14.77 6.25
CA GLY A 111 13.73 -15.81 6.05
C GLY A 111 12.33 -15.39 6.52
N LYS A 112 11.53 -16.36 6.98
CA LYS A 112 10.18 -16.12 7.49
C LYS A 112 10.26 -15.67 8.95
N MET A 113 9.53 -14.62 9.31
CA MET A 113 9.38 -14.20 10.70
C MET A 113 8.71 -15.30 11.52
N ASN A 114 9.26 -15.59 12.70
CA ASN A 114 8.70 -16.53 13.65
C ASN A 114 8.44 -15.82 14.98
N GLY A 115 7.51 -16.32 15.80
CA GLY A 115 7.11 -15.67 17.05
C GLY A 115 8.27 -15.52 18.06
N ALA A 116 9.23 -16.44 18.06
CA ALA A 116 10.46 -16.32 18.85
C ALA A 116 11.29 -15.10 18.41
N LYS A 117 11.62 -15.02 17.11
CA LYS A 117 12.36 -13.90 16.52
C LYS A 117 11.66 -12.56 16.78
N TYR A 118 10.33 -12.52 16.74
CA TYR A 118 9.57 -11.30 17.05
C TYR A 118 9.76 -10.86 18.50
N ARG A 119 9.74 -11.81 19.45
CA ARG A 119 9.97 -11.50 20.87
C ARG A 119 11.38 -10.97 21.09
N ASP A 120 12.38 -11.57 20.45
CA ASP A 120 13.77 -11.12 20.56
C ASP A 120 13.94 -9.68 20.03
N LEU A 121 13.33 -9.37 18.88
CA LEU A 121 13.35 -8.02 18.29
C LEU A 121 12.67 -6.94 19.15
N ARG A 122 11.69 -7.34 19.96
CA ARG A 122 10.91 -6.44 20.81
C ARG A 122 11.54 -6.24 22.20
N LEU A 123 12.40 -7.16 22.64
CA LEU A 123 12.97 -7.19 24.00
C LEU A 123 14.39 -6.58 24.09
N GLU A 124 15.03 -6.28 22.96
CA GLU A 124 16.27 -5.49 22.86
C GLU A 124 15.99 -3.98 22.75
#